data_AF-A0A4R8FZD7-F1
#
_entry.id   AF-A0A4R8FZD7-F1
#
_cell.length_a   1.000
_cell.length_b   1.000
_cell.length_c   1.000
_cell.angle_alpha   90.00
_cell.angle_beta   90.00
_cell.angle_gamma   90.00
#
_symmetry.space_group_name_H-M   'P 1'
#
loop_
_entity.id
_entity.type
_entity.pdbx_description
1 polymer ?
#
loop_
_entity_poly.entity_id
_entity_poly.type
_entity_poly.pdbx_seq_one_letter_code
_entity_poly.pdbx_strand_id
1 'polypeptide(L)'
;MGTARSAESPPQPGAREVALAGLYEAALGDAAATVRGMLDQIAEALPASLKGPLDRDGLDAAKLAAAAVAGPGPGAAGRAAGAFLEALASDDAERIVLLRGLAARLGYAAPAPGPQGTLRRTARAAVEDLLRAAGATPAPAPARAAPPAGIAREAATHSLTERAGLVLFHPYLRMLFDRLGLIEARQIRADGLPRAAALLAALAEAAPAPRLPDPLERLLLGLPDGTRPEPCPTLAPAEIALIDSLIRSVIGQWTRLGKTSPEGLRATFIRRRGLIGTDARGAPRLTVAPGPFDMLLDGLPWALGPIRLPWMPEALSVIWRNADD
;
A
#
# COMPACT_ATOMS: atom_id res chain seq x y z
N MET A 1 42.72 33.91 27.74
CA MET A 1 41.95 34.84 26.87
C MET A 1 40.98 33.99 26.07
N GLY A 2 39.69 34.13 26.36
CA GLY A 2 38.63 33.24 25.90
C GLY A 2 38.25 33.49 24.44
N THR A 3 38.05 32.39 23.72
CA THR A 3 37.47 32.32 22.39
C THR A 3 35.95 32.56 22.47
N ALA A 4 35.44 33.61 21.81
CA ALA A 4 34.01 33.79 21.59
C ALA A 4 33.68 33.38 20.14
N ARG A 5 33.02 32.23 19.98
CA ARG A 5 32.34 31.85 18.74
C ARG A 5 31.15 32.79 18.54
N SER A 6 31.13 33.51 17.42
CA SER A 6 29.98 34.27 16.97
C SER A 6 28.78 33.35 16.79
N ALA A 7 27.67 33.70 17.43
CA ALA A 7 26.38 33.04 17.27
C ALA A 7 25.80 33.39 15.89
N GLU A 8 25.50 32.34 15.12
CA GLU A 8 24.84 32.41 13.83
C GLU A 8 23.34 32.72 14.06
N SER A 9 22.86 33.86 13.55
CA SER A 9 21.44 34.24 13.63
C SER A 9 20.58 33.33 12.74
N PRO A 10 19.35 32.97 13.16
CA PRO A 10 18.47 32.12 12.36
C PRO A 10 18.02 32.84 11.07
N PRO A 11 17.75 32.09 9.98
CA PRO A 11 17.28 32.66 8.72
C PRO A 11 15.93 33.37 8.90
N GLN A 12 15.80 34.57 8.34
CA GLN A 12 14.52 35.30 8.36
C GLN A 12 13.48 34.61 7.45
N PRO A 13 12.24 34.42 7.91
CA PRO A 13 11.18 33.82 7.10
C PRO A 13 10.84 34.71 5.90
N GLY A 14 10.59 34.10 4.73
CA GLY A 14 10.26 34.83 3.51
C GLY A 14 8.92 35.58 3.60
N ALA A 15 8.75 36.66 2.83
CA ALA A 15 7.54 37.52 2.85
C ALA A 15 6.20 36.76 2.74
N ARG A 16 6.18 35.64 1.99
CA ARG A 16 5.01 34.75 1.86
C ARG A 16 4.66 34.04 3.17
N GLU A 17 5.65 33.60 3.94
CA GLU A 17 5.43 32.85 5.18
C GLU A 17 4.90 33.76 6.30
N VAL A 18 5.35 35.01 6.31
CA VAL A 18 4.84 36.09 7.17
C VAL A 18 3.39 36.43 6.81
N ALA A 19 3.07 36.55 5.51
CA ALA A 19 1.70 36.80 5.06
C ALA A 19 0.75 35.65 5.44
N LEU A 20 1.16 34.39 5.23
CA LEU A 20 0.38 33.22 5.64
C LEU A 20 0.18 33.18 7.16
N ALA A 21 1.22 33.47 7.95
CA ALA A 21 1.08 33.53 9.41
C ALA A 21 0.03 34.56 9.84
N GLY A 22 0.05 35.77 9.25
CA GLY A 22 -0.94 36.81 9.53
C GLY A 22 -2.39 36.40 9.21
N LEU A 23 -2.60 35.63 8.14
CA LEU A 23 -3.94 35.14 7.76
C LEU A 23 -4.47 34.08 8.74
N TYR A 24 -3.60 33.20 9.24
CA TYR A 24 -3.98 32.24 10.29
C TYR A 24 -4.28 32.93 11.62
N GLU A 25 -3.47 33.92 12.01
CA GLU A 25 -3.70 34.73 13.22
C GLU A 25 -5.04 35.48 13.14
N ALA A 26 -5.36 36.06 11.97
CA ALA A 26 -6.66 36.71 11.75
C ALA A 26 -7.85 35.74 11.86
N ALA A 27 -7.67 34.47 11.44
CA ALA A 27 -8.73 33.47 11.46
C ALA A 27 -8.91 32.77 12.81
N LEU A 28 -7.85 32.63 13.60
CA LEU A 28 -7.81 31.70 14.74
C LEU A 28 -7.27 32.32 16.05
N GLY A 29 -6.71 33.53 16.01
CA GLY A 29 -6.03 34.15 17.15
C GLY A 29 -4.95 33.25 17.74
N ASP A 30 -4.91 33.13 19.06
CA ASP A 30 -3.91 32.33 19.81
C ASP A 30 -3.79 30.85 19.36
N ALA A 31 -4.81 30.30 18.69
CA ALA A 31 -4.79 28.93 18.19
C ALA A 31 -4.09 28.77 16.83
N ALA A 32 -3.77 29.87 16.14
CA ALA A 32 -3.25 29.89 14.77
C ALA A 32 -2.01 29.01 14.57
N ALA A 33 -0.97 29.20 15.38
CA ALA A 33 0.26 28.41 15.29
C ALA A 33 0.03 26.91 15.51
N THR A 34 -0.85 26.56 16.45
CA THR A 34 -1.17 25.16 16.80
C THR A 34 -1.96 24.49 15.68
N VAL A 35 -3.00 25.16 15.16
CA VAL A 35 -3.85 24.62 14.09
C VAL A 35 -3.07 24.52 12.79
N ARG A 36 -2.25 25.52 12.45
CA ARG A 36 -1.39 25.48 11.26
C ARG A 36 -0.42 24.31 11.33
N GLY A 37 0.33 24.17 12.41
CA GLY A 37 1.27 23.06 12.59
C GLY A 37 0.58 21.68 12.64
N MET A 38 -0.64 21.62 13.16
CA MET A 38 -1.46 20.40 13.13
C MET A 38 -1.88 20.04 11.70
N LEU A 39 -2.39 21.00 10.91
CA LEU A 39 -2.76 20.78 9.50
C LEU A 39 -1.55 20.38 8.65
N ASP A 40 -0.36 20.89 8.96
CA ASP A 40 0.89 20.45 8.33
C ASP A 40 1.19 18.97 8.63
N GLN A 41 1.01 18.54 9.88
CA GLN A 41 1.16 17.12 10.25
C GLN A 41 0.12 16.22 9.54
N ILE A 42 -1.12 16.68 9.40
CA ILE A 42 -2.17 15.95 8.65
C ILE A 42 -1.78 15.87 7.17
N ALA A 43 -1.36 16.99 6.57
CA ALA A 43 -0.96 17.07 5.18
C ALA A 43 0.28 16.20 4.88
N GLU A 44 1.28 16.19 5.75
CA GLU A 44 2.44 15.30 5.65
C GLU A 44 2.03 13.81 5.71
N ALA A 45 0.98 13.48 6.47
CA ALA A 45 0.46 12.13 6.58
C ALA A 45 -0.48 11.70 5.44
N LEU A 46 -0.87 12.60 4.52
CA LEU A 46 -1.73 12.26 3.38
C LEU A 46 -1.06 11.24 2.44
N PRO A 47 -1.83 10.33 1.82
CA PRO A 47 -1.33 9.41 0.80
C PRO A 47 -0.87 10.17 -0.46
N ALA A 48 0.11 9.62 -1.17
CA ALA A 48 0.68 10.24 -2.37
C ALA A 48 -0.35 10.50 -3.48
N SER A 49 -1.41 9.68 -3.55
CA SER A 49 -2.53 9.85 -4.50
C SER A 49 -3.30 11.15 -4.33
N LEU A 50 -3.40 11.69 -3.09
CA LEU A 50 -4.05 12.97 -2.80
C LEU A 50 -3.08 14.15 -2.86
N LYS A 51 -1.77 13.91 -2.72
CA LYS A 51 -0.72 14.92 -2.85
C LYS A 51 -0.35 15.22 -4.31
N GLY A 52 -0.45 14.22 -5.19
CA GLY A 52 -0.09 14.37 -6.61
C GLY A 52 -0.89 15.43 -7.40
N PRO A 53 -2.22 15.53 -7.24
CA PRO A 53 -3.03 16.52 -7.97
C PRO A 53 -3.08 17.91 -7.31
N LEU A 54 -2.65 18.05 -6.06
CA LEU A 54 -2.59 19.34 -5.35
C LEU A 54 -1.16 19.86 -5.37
N ASP A 55 -0.93 20.97 -6.07
CA ASP A 55 0.32 21.69 -5.94
C ASP A 55 0.44 22.29 -4.52
N ARG A 56 1.64 22.77 -4.18
CA ARG A 56 1.92 23.34 -2.86
C ARG A 56 0.98 24.51 -2.54
N ASP A 57 0.58 25.26 -3.55
CA ASP A 57 -0.29 26.45 -3.42
C ASP A 57 -1.75 26.05 -3.17
N GLY A 58 -2.25 25.02 -3.84
CA GLY A 58 -3.57 24.45 -3.61
C GLY A 58 -3.72 23.83 -2.23
N LEU A 59 -2.66 23.19 -1.72
CA LEU A 59 -2.64 22.63 -0.37
C LEU A 59 -2.63 23.73 0.70
N ASP A 60 -1.83 24.77 0.52
CA ASP A 60 -1.80 25.94 1.41
C ASP A 60 -3.16 26.66 1.42
N ALA A 61 -3.79 26.81 0.25
CA ALA A 61 -5.13 27.41 0.12
C ALA A 61 -6.21 26.57 0.82
N ALA A 62 -6.18 25.24 0.67
CA ALA A 62 -7.12 24.34 1.34
C ALA A 62 -6.98 24.38 2.87
N LYS A 63 -5.75 24.40 3.40
CA LYS A 63 -5.51 24.53 4.84
C LYS A 63 -5.97 25.89 5.37
N LEU A 64 -5.80 26.97 4.60
CA LEU A 64 -6.22 28.30 5.00
C LEU A 64 -7.75 28.44 4.98
N ALA A 65 -8.41 27.88 3.96
CA ALA A 65 -9.87 27.81 3.90
C ALA A 65 -10.43 27.04 5.10
N ALA A 66 -9.80 25.91 5.46
CA ALA A 66 -10.19 25.13 6.63
C ALA A 66 -10.01 25.90 7.95
N ALA A 67 -8.93 26.68 8.08
CA ALA A 67 -8.71 27.56 9.23
C ALA A 67 -9.77 28.66 9.34
N ALA A 68 -10.15 29.28 8.21
CA ALA A 68 -11.20 30.29 8.16
C ALA A 68 -12.58 29.71 8.53
N VAL A 69 -12.90 28.51 8.05
CA VAL A 69 -14.15 27.81 8.39
C VAL A 69 -14.19 27.41 9.87
N ALA A 70 -13.04 27.03 10.45
CA ALA A 70 -12.97 26.62 11.85
C ALA A 70 -13.27 27.78 12.83
N GLY A 71 -12.76 28.98 12.53
CA GLY A 71 -12.86 30.15 13.41
C GLY A 71 -12.20 29.98 14.77
N PRO A 72 -12.08 31.05 15.58
CA PRO A 72 -11.40 30.99 16.86
C PRO A 72 -12.21 30.22 17.92
N GLY A 73 -11.55 29.91 19.05
CA GLY A 73 -12.20 29.31 20.22
C GLY A 73 -11.99 27.80 20.39
N PRO A 74 -12.58 27.22 21.45
CA PRO A 74 -12.35 25.82 21.80
C PRO A 74 -12.79 24.87 20.67
N GLY A 75 -11.99 23.85 20.39
CA GLY A 75 -12.25 22.89 19.33
C GLY A 75 -11.92 23.35 17.91
N ALA A 76 -11.29 24.53 17.73
CA ALA A 76 -10.87 25.02 16.42
C ALA A 76 -9.98 24.01 15.66
N ALA A 77 -9.11 23.28 16.37
CA ALA A 77 -8.32 22.20 15.81
C ALA A 77 -9.16 21.08 15.18
N GLY A 78 -10.20 20.61 15.87
CA GLY A 78 -11.10 19.57 15.35
C GLY A 78 -11.91 20.05 14.15
N ARG A 79 -12.45 21.28 14.21
CA ARG A 79 -13.21 21.87 13.09
C ARG A 79 -12.33 22.12 11.87
N ALA A 80 -11.11 22.61 12.06
CA ALA A 80 -10.16 22.83 10.98
C ALA A 80 -9.73 21.50 10.34
N ALA A 81 -9.49 20.46 11.13
CA ALA A 81 -9.19 19.13 10.60
C ALA A 81 -10.37 18.57 9.79
N GLY A 82 -11.60 18.73 10.27
CA GLY A 82 -12.82 18.30 9.58
C GLY A 82 -12.99 19.02 8.23
N ALA A 83 -13.00 20.36 8.24
CA ALA A 83 -13.15 21.19 7.05
C ALA A 83 -12.03 20.92 6.02
N PHE A 84 -10.80 20.70 6.47
CA PHE A 84 -9.68 20.36 5.60
C PHE A 84 -9.87 19.01 4.90
N LEU A 85 -10.34 17.99 5.63
CA LEU A 85 -10.55 16.65 5.07
C LEU A 85 -11.80 16.56 4.19
N GLU A 86 -12.83 17.33 4.48
CA GLU A 86 -14.02 17.49 3.61
C GLU A 86 -13.65 18.11 2.27
N ALA A 87 -12.74 19.10 2.26
CA ALA A 87 -12.22 19.69 1.03
C ALA A 87 -11.41 18.71 0.16
N LEU A 88 -10.81 17.67 0.78
CA LEU A 88 -10.00 16.66 0.09
C LEU A 88 -10.79 15.45 -0.37
N ALA A 89 -11.89 15.12 0.30
CA ALA A 89 -12.74 13.98 -0.02
C ALA A 89 -14.22 14.33 0.23
N SER A 90 -14.96 14.48 -0.85
CA SER A 90 -16.40 14.80 -0.81
C SER A 90 -17.28 13.58 -0.47
N ASP A 91 -16.79 12.36 -0.68
CA ASP A 91 -17.50 11.11 -0.34
C ASP A 91 -17.24 10.66 1.11
N ASP A 92 -18.29 10.25 1.83
CA ASP A 92 -18.22 9.87 3.24
C ASP A 92 -17.46 8.57 3.48
N ALA A 93 -17.57 7.60 2.57
CA ALA A 93 -16.87 6.31 2.70
C ALA A 93 -15.37 6.47 2.43
N GLU A 94 -15.01 7.26 1.41
CA GLU A 94 -13.62 7.65 1.15
C GLU A 94 -13.01 8.42 2.32
N ARG A 95 -13.78 9.32 2.95
CA ARG A 95 -13.35 10.09 4.12
C ARG A 95 -13.07 9.20 5.33
N ILE A 96 -13.90 8.20 5.59
CA ILE A 96 -13.67 7.22 6.67
C ILE A 96 -12.39 6.42 6.42
N VAL A 97 -12.15 5.99 5.18
CA VAL A 97 -10.92 5.28 4.80
C VAL A 97 -9.68 6.17 4.97
N LEU A 98 -9.78 7.44 4.53
CA LEU A 98 -8.72 8.43 4.68
C LEU A 98 -8.40 8.70 6.16
N LEU A 99 -9.43 8.92 6.98
CA LEU A 99 -9.31 9.16 8.41
C LEU A 99 -8.64 7.98 9.14
N ARG A 100 -9.02 6.73 8.83
CA ARG A 100 -8.37 5.53 9.39
C ARG A 100 -6.89 5.45 8.99
N GLY A 101 -6.59 5.74 7.73
CA GLY A 101 -5.22 5.78 7.22
C GLY A 101 -4.38 6.89 7.86
N LEU A 102 -4.98 8.04 8.17
CA LEU A 102 -4.31 9.16 8.84
C LEU A 102 -4.04 8.85 10.32
N ALA A 103 -5.02 8.31 11.05
CA ALA A 103 -4.84 7.90 12.44
C ALA A 103 -3.68 6.90 12.61
N ALA A 104 -3.60 5.92 11.70
CA ALA A 104 -2.51 4.95 11.67
C ALA A 104 -1.15 5.60 11.37
N ARG A 105 -1.04 6.46 10.35
CA ARG A 105 0.22 7.14 9.98
C ARG A 105 0.70 8.10 11.05
N LEU A 106 -0.21 8.86 11.66
CA LEU A 106 0.11 9.75 12.77
C LEU A 106 0.54 8.96 14.02
N GLY A 107 0.05 7.73 14.19
CA GLY A 107 0.36 6.85 15.32
C GLY A 107 1.55 5.91 15.18
N TYR A 108 2.09 5.69 13.97
CA TYR A 108 3.14 4.69 13.71
C TYR A 108 4.51 5.04 14.29
N ALA A 109 4.81 6.33 14.50
CA ALA A 109 6.05 6.78 15.11
C ALA A 109 5.78 7.30 16.53
N ALA A 110 6.62 6.89 17.49
CA ALA A 110 6.61 7.50 18.82
C ALA A 110 6.84 9.01 18.66
N PRO A 111 5.99 9.87 19.23
CA PRO A 111 6.13 11.31 19.04
C PRO A 111 7.47 11.75 19.63
N ALA A 112 8.38 12.25 18.79
CA ALA A 112 9.63 12.81 19.25
C ALA A 112 9.36 13.89 20.32
N PRO A 113 10.15 13.95 21.42
CA PRO A 113 10.00 15.01 22.40
C PRO A 113 10.22 16.37 21.72
N GLY A 114 9.33 17.33 21.96
CA GLY A 114 9.39 18.65 21.37
C GLY A 114 8.07 19.13 20.73
N PRO A 115 8.06 20.35 20.16
CA PRO A 115 6.86 20.99 19.64
C PRO A 115 6.20 20.18 18.50
N GLN A 116 7.00 19.56 17.64
CA GLN A 116 6.50 18.74 16.52
C GLN A 116 5.77 17.48 17.00
N GLY A 117 6.23 16.85 18.08
CA GLY A 117 5.55 15.72 18.70
C GLY A 117 4.21 16.10 19.34
N THR A 118 4.11 17.31 19.90
CA THR A 118 2.84 17.84 20.42
C THR A 118 1.85 18.09 19.29
N LEU A 119 2.28 18.74 18.21
CA LEU A 119 1.43 18.99 17.04
C LEU A 119 0.92 17.69 16.40
N ARG A 120 1.77 16.66 16.32
CA ARG A 120 1.39 15.34 15.81
C ARG A 120 0.35 14.65 16.70
N ARG A 121 0.48 14.76 18.03
CA ARG A 121 -0.54 14.25 18.97
C ARG A 121 -1.86 15.00 18.82
N THR A 122 -1.81 16.33 18.69
CA THR A 122 -3.00 17.15 18.44
C THR A 122 -3.69 16.76 17.13
N ALA A 123 -2.91 16.54 16.06
CA ALA A 123 -3.42 16.10 14.76
C ALA A 123 -4.09 14.73 14.86
N ARG A 124 -3.45 13.79 15.56
CA ARG A 124 -4.00 12.46 15.77
C ARG A 124 -5.31 12.49 16.55
N ALA A 125 -5.34 13.24 17.65
CA ALA A 125 -6.54 13.39 18.47
C ALA A 125 -7.72 13.96 17.65
N ALA A 126 -7.47 15.01 16.86
CA ALA A 126 -8.48 15.58 15.97
C ALA A 126 -9.02 14.57 14.94
N VAL A 127 -8.15 13.76 14.33
CA VAL A 127 -8.54 12.70 13.37
C VAL A 127 -9.33 11.58 14.06
N GLU A 128 -8.94 11.17 15.26
CA GLU A 128 -9.64 10.14 16.04
C GLU A 128 -11.01 10.61 16.53
N ASP A 129 -11.15 11.88 16.89
CA ASP A 129 -12.45 12.47 17.26
C ASP A 129 -13.40 12.53 16.05
N LEU A 130 -12.89 12.85 14.85
CA LEU A 130 -13.67 12.79 13.61
C LEU A 130 -14.10 11.36 13.26
N LEU A 131 -13.24 10.36 13.45
CA LEU A 131 -13.59 8.95 13.29
C LEU A 131 -14.69 8.50 14.26
N ARG A 132 -14.63 8.99 15.50
CA ARG A 132 -15.63 8.71 16.53
C ARG A 132 -16.97 9.36 16.19
N ALA A 133 -16.94 10.61 15.72
CA ALA A 133 -18.12 11.34 15.26
C ALA A 133 -18.78 10.67 14.03
N ALA A 134 -18.00 10.03 13.15
CA ALA A 134 -18.48 9.34 11.96
C ALA A 134 -19.13 7.95 12.21
N GLY A 135 -19.28 7.51 13.46
CA GLY A 135 -20.10 6.33 13.81
C GLY A 135 -19.45 4.96 13.58
N ALA A 136 -18.12 4.83 13.66
CA ALA A 136 -17.46 3.52 13.62
C ALA A 136 -17.42 2.85 15.01
N THR A 137 -18.28 1.85 15.24
CA THR A 137 -18.10 0.85 16.31
C THR A 137 -16.71 0.21 16.18
N PRO A 138 -15.93 0.07 17.27
CA PRO A 138 -14.63 -0.58 17.20
C PRO A 138 -14.82 -2.10 17.00
N ALA A 139 -14.38 -2.63 15.86
CA ALA A 139 -14.10 -4.06 15.75
C ALA A 139 -12.80 -4.37 16.53
N PRO A 140 -12.69 -5.51 17.21
CA PRO A 140 -11.63 -5.75 18.19
C PRO A 140 -10.26 -5.84 17.49
N ALA A 141 -9.27 -5.17 18.08
CA ALA A 141 -7.88 -5.49 17.83
C ALA A 141 -7.55 -6.85 18.44
N PRO A 142 -6.80 -7.74 17.77
CA PRO A 142 -6.01 -8.71 18.50
C PRO A 142 -4.73 -8.02 18.99
N ALA A 143 -4.54 -8.07 20.31
CA ALA A 143 -3.24 -7.96 20.95
C ALA A 143 -2.28 -9.02 20.34
N ARG A 144 -0.96 -8.83 20.24
CA ARG A 144 -0.08 -8.48 21.35
C ARG A 144 1.34 -8.12 20.85
N ALA A 145 1.86 -7.01 21.37
CA ALA A 145 3.24 -6.67 21.74
C ALA A 145 4.44 -6.98 20.80
N ALA A 146 5.15 -5.92 20.38
CA ALA A 146 6.61 -5.88 20.14
C ALA A 146 7.39 -5.92 21.49
N PRO A 147 8.76 -6.03 21.62
CA PRO A 147 9.85 -5.45 20.78
C PRO A 147 11.22 -6.24 20.89
N PRO A 148 12.49 -5.70 20.75
CA PRO A 148 13.02 -4.45 20.18
C PRO A 148 14.26 -4.56 19.23
N ALA A 149 14.60 -3.40 18.63
CA ALA A 149 15.92 -2.80 18.36
C ALA A 149 16.82 -3.21 17.15
N GLY A 150 17.05 -2.18 16.31
CA GLY A 150 18.30 -1.91 15.56
C GLY A 150 18.42 -2.64 14.23
N ILE A 151 18.80 -2.05 13.10
CA ILE A 151 19.50 -0.80 12.80
C ILE A 151 19.18 -0.51 11.32
N ALA A 152 18.85 0.74 10.99
CA ALA A 152 18.89 1.39 9.66
C ALA A 152 18.69 0.52 8.39
N ARG A 153 17.62 0.77 7.62
CA ARG A 153 17.71 0.67 6.15
C ARG A 153 16.60 1.41 5.42
N GLU A 154 16.96 1.87 4.22
CA GLU A 154 16.19 2.55 3.18
C GLU A 154 14.69 2.23 3.13
N ALA A 155 13.90 3.24 2.73
CA ALA A 155 12.45 3.18 2.53
C ALA A 155 12.02 1.85 1.90
N ALA A 156 11.55 0.91 2.73
CA ALA A 156 10.99 -0.35 2.30
C ALA A 156 9.75 -0.02 1.46
N THR A 157 9.91 -0.11 0.13
CA THR A 157 8.84 0.17 -0.82
C THR A 157 7.87 -0.99 -0.74
N HIS A 158 6.77 -0.79 -0.04
CA HIS A 158 5.70 -1.78 0.03
C HIS A 158 4.75 -1.57 -1.16
N SER A 159 4.44 -2.66 -1.86
CA SER A 159 3.49 -2.65 -2.99
C SER A 159 2.28 -3.52 -2.68
N LEU A 160 1.10 -3.07 -3.09
CA LEU A 160 -0.13 -3.84 -2.97
C LEU A 160 -0.35 -4.66 -4.25
N THR A 161 -0.75 -5.91 -4.09
CA THR A 161 -1.20 -6.80 -5.17
C THR A 161 -2.64 -7.21 -4.92
N GLU A 162 -3.44 -7.30 -5.98
CA GLU A 162 -4.82 -7.83 -5.91
C GLU A 162 -4.89 -9.31 -6.34
N ARG A 163 -3.74 -9.91 -6.68
CA ARG A 163 -3.63 -11.27 -7.25
C ARG A 163 -2.63 -12.14 -6.50
N ALA A 164 -2.55 -11.96 -5.19
CA ALA A 164 -1.58 -12.62 -4.32
C ALA A 164 -1.53 -14.13 -4.50
N GLY A 165 -2.66 -14.77 -4.81
CA GLY A 165 -2.72 -16.21 -4.98
C GLY A 165 -2.15 -16.77 -6.27
N LEU A 166 -1.68 -15.93 -7.19
CA LEU A 166 -0.92 -16.41 -8.36
C LEU A 166 0.27 -17.29 -7.96
N VAL A 167 0.82 -17.08 -6.76
CA VAL A 167 1.87 -17.92 -6.18
C VAL A 167 1.50 -19.40 -6.06
N LEU A 168 0.20 -19.76 -6.03
CA LEU A 168 -0.25 -21.15 -6.03
C LEU A 168 0.14 -21.89 -7.31
N PHE A 169 0.26 -21.18 -8.43
CA PHE A 169 0.62 -21.77 -9.72
C PHE A 169 2.14 -21.95 -9.92
N HIS A 170 2.98 -21.53 -8.98
CA HIS A 170 4.44 -21.54 -9.13
C HIS A 170 5.06 -22.87 -9.62
N PRO A 171 4.57 -24.08 -9.25
CA PRO A 171 5.18 -25.32 -9.73
C PRO A 171 5.01 -25.50 -11.24
N TYR A 172 3.99 -24.87 -11.83
CA TYR A 172 3.61 -25.04 -13.23
C TYR A 172 4.14 -23.92 -14.13
N LEU A 173 4.52 -22.76 -13.58
CA LEU A 173 4.89 -21.58 -14.39
C LEU A 173 6.06 -21.87 -15.34
N ARG A 174 7.08 -22.60 -14.86
CA ARG A 174 8.20 -23.03 -15.71
C ARG A 174 7.71 -23.87 -16.88
N MET A 175 6.93 -24.91 -16.61
CA MET A 175 6.42 -25.80 -17.66
C MET A 175 5.51 -25.05 -18.64
N LEU A 176 4.65 -24.16 -18.14
CA LEU A 176 3.75 -23.36 -18.96
C LEU A 176 4.52 -22.50 -19.97
N PHE A 177 5.52 -21.77 -19.48
CA PHE A 177 6.32 -20.88 -20.32
C PHE A 177 7.25 -21.65 -21.27
N ASP A 178 7.77 -22.79 -20.84
CA ASP A 178 8.59 -23.68 -21.68
C ASP A 178 7.76 -24.25 -22.85
N ARG A 179 6.55 -24.73 -22.59
CA ARG A 179 5.62 -25.21 -23.63
C ARG A 179 5.24 -24.15 -24.66
N LEU A 180 5.26 -22.88 -24.27
CA LEU A 180 4.95 -21.75 -25.15
C LEU A 180 6.20 -21.13 -25.80
N GLY A 181 7.39 -21.73 -25.58
CA GLY A 181 8.65 -21.27 -26.16
C GLY A 181 9.11 -19.91 -25.62
N LEU A 182 8.68 -19.53 -24.41
CA LEU A 182 8.99 -18.23 -23.80
C LEU A 182 10.29 -18.24 -23.00
N ILE A 183 10.83 -19.43 -22.69
CA ILE A 183 12.07 -19.59 -21.92
C ILE A 183 13.22 -19.96 -22.84
N GLU A 184 14.36 -19.31 -22.63
CA GLU A 184 15.64 -19.66 -23.23
C GLU A 184 16.73 -19.59 -22.15
N ALA A 185 17.60 -20.60 -22.06
CA ALA A 185 18.70 -20.64 -21.09
C ALA A 185 18.30 -20.31 -19.63
N ARG A 186 17.13 -20.79 -19.17
CA ARG A 186 16.54 -20.53 -17.84
C ARG A 186 16.08 -19.08 -17.58
N GLN A 187 16.04 -18.25 -18.62
CA GLN A 187 15.53 -16.88 -18.59
C GLN A 187 14.28 -16.76 -19.46
N ILE A 188 13.39 -15.81 -19.14
CA ILE A 188 12.29 -15.47 -20.05
C ILE A 188 12.89 -14.60 -21.16
N ARG A 189 12.57 -14.93 -22.42
CA ARG A 189 12.99 -14.12 -23.56
C ARG A 189 12.40 -12.71 -23.46
N ALA A 190 13.17 -11.69 -23.85
CA ALA A 190 12.73 -10.30 -23.78
C ALA A 190 11.44 -10.05 -24.58
N ASP A 191 11.30 -10.66 -25.76
CA ASP A 191 10.11 -10.57 -26.61
C ASP A 191 8.93 -11.40 -26.09
N GLY A 192 9.21 -12.39 -25.24
CA GLY A 192 8.21 -13.23 -24.57
C GLY A 192 7.63 -12.61 -23.30
N LEU A 193 8.25 -11.56 -22.74
CA LEU A 193 7.84 -10.96 -21.46
C LEU A 193 6.40 -10.43 -21.45
N PRO A 194 5.94 -9.64 -22.45
CA PRO A 194 4.55 -9.16 -22.47
C PRO A 194 3.56 -10.33 -22.51
N ARG A 195 3.88 -11.36 -23.29
CA ARG A 195 3.07 -12.58 -23.40
C ARG A 195 3.04 -13.36 -22.10
N ALA A 196 4.18 -13.53 -21.43
CA ALA A 196 4.27 -14.16 -20.11
C ALA A 196 3.42 -13.43 -19.06
N ALA A 197 3.43 -12.08 -19.07
CA ALA A 197 2.56 -11.27 -18.22
C ALA A 197 1.07 -11.49 -18.53
N ALA A 198 0.70 -11.57 -19.81
CA ALA A 198 -0.67 -11.85 -20.23
C ALA A 198 -1.15 -13.25 -19.75
N LEU A 199 -0.27 -14.25 -19.76
CA LEU A 199 -0.59 -15.59 -19.26
C LEU A 199 -0.82 -15.59 -17.74
N LEU A 200 0.01 -14.88 -16.97
CA LEU A 200 -0.20 -14.73 -15.52
C LEU A 200 -1.53 -14.01 -15.22
N ALA A 201 -1.82 -12.96 -15.98
CA ALA A 201 -3.11 -12.26 -15.91
C ALA A 201 -4.31 -13.18 -16.19
N ALA A 202 -4.19 -14.08 -17.17
CA ALA A 202 -5.24 -15.04 -17.54
C ALA A 202 -5.41 -16.19 -16.53
N LEU A 203 -4.40 -16.47 -15.70
CA LEU A 203 -4.58 -17.35 -14.54
C LEU A 203 -5.52 -16.74 -13.50
N ALA A 204 -5.52 -15.41 -13.34
CA ALA A 204 -6.38 -14.70 -12.39
C ALA A 204 -7.75 -14.29 -12.95
N GLU A 205 -7.88 -14.13 -14.26
CA GLU A 205 -9.09 -13.64 -14.93
C GLU A 205 -9.31 -14.37 -16.27
N ALA A 206 -10.54 -14.77 -16.57
CA ALA A 206 -10.82 -15.57 -17.78
C ALA A 206 -10.54 -14.81 -19.09
N ALA A 207 -10.72 -13.49 -19.10
CA ALA A 207 -10.53 -12.64 -20.26
C ALA A 207 -9.80 -11.35 -19.82
N PRO A 208 -8.48 -11.40 -19.61
CA PRO A 208 -7.75 -10.23 -19.16
C PRO A 208 -7.75 -9.17 -20.27
N ALA A 209 -8.23 -7.96 -19.95
CA ALA A 209 -8.01 -6.80 -20.81
C ALA A 209 -6.50 -6.45 -20.83
N PRO A 210 -5.99 -5.89 -21.94
CA PRO A 210 -4.64 -5.33 -21.99
C PRO A 210 -4.44 -4.33 -20.85
N ARG A 211 -3.50 -4.64 -19.95
CA ARG A 211 -3.22 -3.82 -18.78
C ARG A 211 -1.75 -3.89 -18.40
N LEU A 212 -1.32 -2.95 -17.57
CA LEU A 212 -0.04 -3.07 -16.90
C LEU A 212 -0.09 -4.26 -15.93
N PRO A 213 1.00 -5.04 -15.83
CA PRO A 213 1.06 -6.17 -14.93
C PRO A 213 0.98 -5.73 -13.47
N ASP A 214 0.27 -6.54 -12.67
CA ASP A 214 0.18 -6.39 -11.23
C ASP A 214 1.59 -6.51 -10.59
N PRO A 215 1.88 -5.86 -9.46
CA PRO A 215 3.19 -5.95 -8.81
C PRO A 215 3.69 -7.38 -8.56
N LEU A 216 2.79 -8.33 -8.25
CA LEU A 216 3.19 -9.73 -8.10
C LEU A 216 3.54 -10.39 -9.44
N GLU A 217 2.82 -10.07 -10.51
CA GLU A 217 3.13 -10.58 -11.85
C GLU A 217 4.53 -10.14 -12.27
N ARG A 218 4.88 -8.87 -12.03
CA ARG A 218 6.23 -8.35 -12.30
C ARG A 218 7.31 -9.11 -11.53
N LEU A 219 7.06 -9.36 -10.24
CA LEU A 219 7.99 -10.07 -9.36
C LEU A 219 8.17 -11.53 -9.79
N LEU A 220 7.10 -12.23 -10.15
CA LEU A 220 7.16 -13.61 -10.64
C LEU A 220 7.86 -13.72 -12.00
N LEU A 221 7.84 -12.65 -12.82
CA LEU A 221 8.59 -12.56 -14.07
C LEU A 221 10.07 -12.19 -13.86
N GLY A 222 10.48 -11.86 -12.64
CA GLY A 222 11.86 -11.43 -12.34
C GLY A 222 12.22 -10.06 -12.90
N LEU A 223 11.22 -9.21 -13.17
CA LEU A 223 11.47 -7.86 -13.71
C LEU A 223 12.08 -6.95 -12.64
N PRO A 224 13.17 -6.22 -12.93
CA PRO A 224 13.72 -5.26 -11.99
C PRO A 224 12.77 -4.09 -11.74
N ASP A 225 12.82 -3.55 -10.52
CA ASP A 225 12.08 -2.37 -10.11
C ASP A 225 12.37 -1.21 -11.07
N GLY A 226 11.32 -0.57 -11.58
CA GLY A 226 11.41 0.52 -12.56
C GLY A 226 11.27 0.12 -14.03
N THR A 227 11.32 -1.18 -14.38
CA THR A 227 10.97 -1.61 -15.75
C THR A 227 9.51 -1.25 -16.04
N ARG A 228 9.24 -0.57 -17.16
CA ARG A 228 7.88 -0.28 -17.62
C ARG A 228 7.50 -1.32 -18.68
N PRO A 229 6.87 -2.44 -18.28
CA PRO A 229 6.42 -3.43 -19.24
C PRO A 229 5.38 -2.81 -20.17
N GLU A 230 5.42 -3.22 -21.43
CA GLU A 230 4.36 -2.93 -22.38
C GLU A 230 3.03 -3.53 -21.89
N PRO A 231 1.89 -2.94 -22.25
CA PRO A 231 0.59 -3.54 -21.96
C PRO A 231 0.54 -4.99 -22.47
N CYS A 232 -0.02 -5.90 -21.66
CA CYS A 232 -0.14 -7.30 -22.03
C CYS A 232 -0.92 -7.45 -23.35
N PRO A 233 -0.40 -8.21 -24.34
CA PRO A 233 -1.11 -8.46 -25.59
C PRO A 233 -2.33 -9.36 -25.35
N THR A 234 -3.25 -9.37 -26.32
CA THR A 234 -4.35 -10.35 -26.34
C THR A 234 -3.80 -11.75 -26.59
N LEU A 235 -4.23 -12.72 -25.77
CA LEU A 235 -3.83 -14.12 -25.91
C LEU A 235 -4.57 -14.82 -27.06
N ALA A 236 -3.90 -15.75 -27.73
CA ALA A 236 -4.54 -16.59 -28.73
C ALA A 236 -5.50 -17.61 -28.06
N PRO A 237 -6.55 -18.08 -28.76
CA PRO A 237 -7.50 -19.06 -28.21
C PRO A 237 -6.85 -20.35 -27.69
N ALA A 238 -5.77 -20.81 -28.34
CA ALA A 238 -5.01 -21.98 -27.92
C ALA A 238 -4.32 -21.78 -26.55
N GLU A 239 -3.87 -20.55 -26.27
CA GLU A 239 -3.24 -20.22 -24.98
C GLU A 239 -4.26 -20.13 -23.86
N ILE A 240 -5.43 -19.55 -24.15
CA ILE A 240 -6.56 -19.52 -23.20
C ILE A 240 -6.97 -20.95 -22.86
N ALA A 241 -7.10 -21.82 -23.86
CA ALA A 241 -7.41 -23.24 -23.64
C ALA A 241 -6.34 -23.95 -22.80
N LEU A 242 -5.05 -23.63 -23.00
CA LEU A 242 -3.96 -24.16 -22.19
C LEU A 242 -4.04 -23.71 -20.73
N ILE A 243 -4.37 -22.43 -20.49
CA ILE A 243 -4.55 -21.88 -19.15
C ILE A 243 -5.74 -22.52 -18.45
N ASP A 244 -6.88 -22.65 -19.13
CA ASP A 244 -8.06 -23.28 -18.56
C ASP A 244 -7.82 -24.76 -18.26
N SER A 245 -7.04 -25.46 -19.10
CA SER A 245 -6.60 -26.83 -18.85
C SER A 245 -5.70 -26.92 -17.60
N LEU A 246 -4.77 -25.98 -17.43
CA LEU A 246 -3.92 -25.88 -16.25
C LEU A 246 -4.75 -25.65 -14.98
N ILE A 247 -5.69 -24.71 -14.99
CA ILE A 247 -6.56 -24.42 -13.84
C ILE A 247 -7.39 -25.66 -13.47
N ARG A 248 -7.98 -26.35 -14.45
CA ARG A 248 -8.73 -27.59 -14.21
C ARG A 248 -7.83 -28.69 -13.63
N SER A 249 -6.60 -28.79 -14.10
CA SER A 249 -5.61 -29.75 -13.58
C SER A 249 -5.25 -29.45 -12.13
N VAL A 250 -5.05 -28.17 -11.77
CA VAL A 250 -4.82 -27.74 -10.39
C VAL A 250 -6.01 -28.08 -9.49
N ILE A 251 -7.24 -27.80 -9.93
CA ILE A 251 -8.45 -28.16 -9.19
C ILE A 251 -8.54 -29.67 -8.99
N GLY A 252 -8.25 -30.46 -10.02
CA GLY A 252 -8.29 -31.92 -9.95
C GLY A 252 -7.25 -32.52 -9.00
N GLN A 253 -6.07 -31.89 -8.90
CA GLN A 253 -5.01 -32.34 -7.98
C GLN A 253 -5.26 -31.88 -6.54
N TRP A 254 -5.88 -30.71 -6.36
CA TRP A 254 -6.21 -30.16 -5.06
C TRP A 254 -7.56 -30.72 -4.57
N THR A 255 -7.54 -31.98 -4.13
CA THR A 255 -8.73 -32.78 -3.80
C THR A 255 -9.68 -32.14 -2.79
N ARG A 256 -9.18 -31.34 -1.84
CA ARG A 256 -10.01 -30.61 -0.86
C ARG A 256 -10.90 -29.53 -1.47
N LEU A 257 -10.65 -29.07 -2.70
CA LEU A 257 -11.53 -28.11 -3.39
C LEU A 257 -12.85 -28.72 -3.86
N GLY A 258 -12.96 -30.05 -3.92
CA GLY A 258 -14.17 -30.74 -4.36
C GLY A 258 -14.61 -30.30 -5.77
N LYS A 259 -15.83 -29.79 -5.91
CA LYS A 259 -16.44 -29.38 -7.19
C LYS A 259 -16.24 -27.90 -7.52
N THR A 260 -15.16 -27.29 -7.04
CA THR A 260 -14.86 -25.87 -7.30
C THR A 260 -14.70 -25.64 -8.81
N SER A 261 -15.33 -24.59 -9.33
CA SER A 261 -15.18 -24.19 -10.74
C SER A 261 -13.87 -23.42 -10.94
N PRO A 262 -13.35 -23.32 -12.19
CA PRO A 262 -12.22 -22.44 -12.50
C PRO A 262 -12.39 -21.02 -11.97
N GLU A 263 -13.59 -20.46 -12.10
CA GLU A 263 -13.89 -19.12 -11.60
C GLU A 263 -13.95 -19.06 -10.07
N GLY A 264 -14.45 -20.11 -9.42
CA GLY A 264 -14.41 -20.26 -7.97
C GLY A 264 -12.98 -20.26 -7.44
N LEU A 265 -12.07 -21.02 -8.06
CA LEU A 265 -10.64 -21.00 -7.70
C LEU A 265 -10.07 -19.58 -7.84
N ARG A 266 -10.33 -18.92 -8.98
CA ARG A 266 -9.87 -17.55 -9.24
C ARG A 266 -10.37 -16.57 -8.19
N ALA A 267 -11.66 -16.58 -7.88
CA ALA A 267 -12.28 -15.67 -6.93
C ALA A 267 -11.81 -15.90 -5.49
N THR A 268 -11.69 -17.17 -5.08
CA THR A 268 -11.44 -17.52 -3.67
C THR A 268 -9.96 -17.45 -3.31
N PHE A 269 -9.09 -17.93 -4.20
CA PHE A 269 -7.67 -18.12 -3.90
C PHE A 269 -6.77 -17.20 -4.70
N ILE A 270 -7.05 -16.95 -5.99
CA ILE A 270 -6.09 -16.24 -6.87
C ILE A 270 -6.22 -14.71 -6.72
N ARG A 271 -7.44 -14.17 -6.83
CA ARG A 271 -7.75 -12.74 -6.71
C ARG A 271 -7.87 -12.33 -5.25
N ARG A 272 -6.76 -12.49 -4.53
CA ARG A 272 -6.61 -12.15 -3.13
C ARG A 272 -5.68 -10.96 -3.00
N ARG A 273 -6.01 -10.05 -2.08
CA ARG A 273 -5.11 -8.97 -1.72
C ARG A 273 -3.87 -9.49 -1.05
N GLY A 274 -2.74 -8.85 -1.32
CA GLY A 274 -1.48 -9.12 -0.65
C GLY A 274 -0.61 -7.89 -0.57
N LEU A 275 0.33 -7.93 0.37
CA LEU A 275 1.35 -6.93 0.57
C LEU A 275 2.70 -7.52 0.17
N ILE A 276 3.35 -6.91 -0.82
CA ILE A 276 4.73 -7.21 -1.19
C ILE A 276 5.62 -6.22 -0.47
N GLY A 277 6.61 -6.74 0.25
CA GLY A 277 7.67 -5.94 0.87
C GLY A 277 8.97 -6.73 0.86
N THR A 278 9.93 -6.25 1.64
CA THR A 278 11.22 -6.93 1.84
C THR A 278 11.32 -7.40 3.28
N ASP A 279 11.97 -8.54 3.50
CA ASP A 279 12.28 -9.00 4.84
C ASP A 279 13.53 -8.32 5.43
N ALA A 280 13.92 -8.73 6.64
CA ALA A 280 15.08 -8.15 7.34
C ALA A 280 16.41 -8.30 6.57
N ARG A 281 16.50 -9.23 5.62
CA ARG A 281 17.67 -9.44 4.76
C ARG A 281 17.56 -8.71 3.42
N GLY A 282 16.44 -8.01 3.18
CA GLY A 282 16.13 -7.36 1.91
C GLY A 282 15.43 -8.27 0.90
N ALA A 283 15.18 -9.54 1.23
CA ALA A 283 14.61 -10.50 0.30
C ALA A 283 13.10 -10.26 0.11
N PRO A 284 12.54 -10.48 -1.09
CA PRO A 284 11.13 -10.22 -1.37
C PRO A 284 10.22 -11.14 -0.53
N ARG A 285 9.17 -10.55 0.01
CA ARG A 285 8.16 -11.21 0.85
C ARG A 285 6.76 -10.79 0.44
N LEU A 286 5.91 -11.79 0.19
CA LEU A 286 4.48 -11.62 -0.02
C LEU A 286 3.72 -12.04 1.25
N THR A 287 2.91 -11.14 1.79
CA THR A 287 1.94 -11.45 2.84
C THR A 287 0.54 -11.43 2.24
N VAL A 288 -0.14 -12.58 2.22
CA VAL A 288 -1.49 -12.72 1.66
C VAL A 288 -2.52 -12.34 2.73
N ALA A 289 -3.53 -11.55 2.34
CA ALA A 289 -4.63 -11.22 3.25
C ALA A 289 -5.41 -12.50 3.61
N PRO A 290 -5.77 -12.71 4.89
CA PRO A 290 -6.47 -13.92 5.33
C PRO A 290 -7.87 -14.01 4.73
N GLY A 291 -8.41 -15.22 4.65
CA GLY A 291 -9.72 -15.46 4.04
C GLY A 291 -10.38 -16.75 4.53
N PRO A 292 -11.71 -16.84 4.35
CA PRO A 292 -12.55 -17.83 5.04
C PRO A 292 -12.30 -19.28 4.60
N PHE A 293 -11.64 -19.48 3.46
CA PHE A 293 -11.39 -20.81 2.88
C PHE A 293 -9.91 -21.22 2.95
N ASP A 294 -9.08 -20.50 3.70
CA ASP A 294 -7.63 -20.75 3.75
C ASP A 294 -7.30 -22.11 4.39
N MET A 295 -8.20 -22.67 5.22
CA MET A 295 -8.13 -24.05 5.72
C MET A 295 -8.09 -25.11 4.61
N LEU A 296 -8.53 -24.78 3.39
CA LEU A 296 -8.46 -25.71 2.25
C LEU A 296 -7.03 -25.87 1.71
N LEU A 297 -6.11 -24.95 2.04
CA LEU A 297 -4.70 -25.04 1.66
C LEU A 297 -4.00 -26.26 2.25
N ASP A 298 -4.52 -26.85 3.32
CA ASP A 298 -4.03 -28.12 3.88
C ASP A 298 -4.18 -29.29 2.90
N GLY A 299 -4.99 -29.14 1.86
CA GLY A 299 -5.17 -30.10 0.79
C GLY A 299 -4.30 -29.84 -0.44
N LEU A 300 -3.45 -28.81 -0.42
CA LEU A 300 -2.59 -28.48 -1.54
C LEU A 300 -1.54 -29.60 -1.72
N PRO A 301 -1.38 -30.17 -2.93
CA PRO A 301 -0.49 -31.31 -3.12
C PRO A 301 0.99 -30.91 -3.24
N TRP A 302 1.31 -29.62 -3.14
CA TRP A 302 2.66 -29.07 -3.09
C TRP A 302 2.80 -28.08 -1.94
N ALA A 303 4.04 -27.82 -1.53
CA ALA A 303 4.34 -26.86 -0.47
C ALA A 303 4.29 -25.41 -0.99
N LEU A 304 3.72 -24.50 -0.18
CA LEU A 304 3.85 -23.05 -0.34
C LEU A 304 5.07 -22.54 0.43
N GLY A 305 6.26 -23.02 0.02
CA GLY A 305 7.54 -22.55 0.57
C GLY A 305 8.05 -21.28 -0.11
N PRO A 306 9.32 -20.92 0.10
CA PRO A 306 9.98 -19.88 -0.68
C PRO A 306 9.95 -20.23 -2.18
N ILE A 307 9.39 -19.34 -2.98
CA ILE A 307 9.20 -19.54 -4.42
C ILE A 307 10.40 -18.95 -5.15
N ARG A 308 11.15 -19.82 -5.84
CA ARG A 308 12.28 -19.41 -6.68
C ARG A 308 12.14 -20.00 -8.07
N LEU A 309 11.63 -19.21 -9.01
CA LEU A 309 11.59 -19.58 -10.42
C LEU A 309 12.99 -19.42 -11.04
N PRO A 310 13.31 -20.14 -12.15
CA PRO A 310 14.65 -20.15 -12.73
C PRO A 310 15.22 -18.79 -13.12
N TRP A 311 14.35 -17.85 -13.47
CA TRP A 311 14.67 -16.49 -13.91
C TRP A 311 14.56 -15.44 -12.79
N MET A 312 14.13 -15.82 -11.59
CA MET A 312 14.01 -14.87 -10.47
C MET A 312 15.38 -14.61 -9.84
N PRO A 313 15.75 -13.34 -9.57
CA PRO A 313 17.01 -12.99 -8.93
C PRO A 313 17.07 -13.50 -7.48
N GLU A 314 15.95 -13.38 -6.76
CA GLU A 314 15.81 -13.78 -5.36
C GLU A 314 14.56 -14.64 -5.16
N ALA A 315 14.56 -15.44 -4.09
CA ALA A 315 13.40 -16.26 -3.73
C ALA A 315 12.33 -15.39 -3.04
N LEU A 316 11.08 -15.54 -3.47
CA LEU A 316 9.93 -14.92 -2.82
C LEU A 316 9.49 -15.74 -1.60
N SER A 317 9.60 -15.16 -0.41
CA SER A 317 8.95 -15.75 0.77
C SER A 317 7.45 -15.49 0.72
N VAL A 318 6.63 -16.50 0.94
CA VAL A 318 5.17 -16.36 1.00
C VAL A 318 4.69 -16.60 2.44
N ILE A 319 3.98 -15.63 3.00
CA ILE A 319 3.21 -15.77 4.24
C ILE A 319 1.74 -15.80 3.84
N TRP A 320 1.13 -16.98 3.86
CA TRP A 320 -0.31 -17.13 3.60
C TRP A 320 -1.11 -17.25 4.89
N ARG A 321 -0.64 -18.10 5.79
CA ARG A 321 -1.15 -18.23 7.16
C ARG A 321 -0.01 -17.85 8.09
N ASN A 322 -0.31 -17.14 9.17
CA ASN A 322 0.69 -16.87 10.19
C ASN A 322 1.13 -18.22 10.78
N ALA A 323 2.42 -18.35 11.08
CA ALA A 323 3.03 -19.62 11.48
C ALA A 323 2.57 -20.18 12.85
N ASP A 324 1.59 -19.55 13.49
CA ASP A 324 1.12 -19.85 14.86
C ASP A 324 -0.35 -20.35 14.92
N ASP A 325 -0.91 -20.82 13.80
CA ASP A 325 -2.20 -21.56 13.77
C ASP A 325 -1.98 -23.08 13.75
#